data_AF-A0A973QSX9-F1
#
_entry.id   AF-A0A973QSX9-F1
#
_cell.length_a   1.000
_cell.length_b   1.000
_cell.length_c   1.000
_cell.angle_alpha   90.00
_cell.angle_beta   90.00
_cell.angle_gamma   90.00
#
_symmetry.space_group_name_H-M   'P 1'
#
loop_
_entity.id
_entity.type
_entity.pdbx_description
1 polymer ?
#
loop_
_entity_poly.entity_id
_entity_poly.type
_entity_poly.pdbx_seq_one_letter_code
_entity_poly.pdbx_strand_id
1 'polypeptide(L)'
;LSRAVLAVISLFYAVGYWSAWFNASIYLSDQEMMPLQNVLIQLVQRNTQAPTGLQQAVHTGQLSALGIQMAVMVLALIPVAVASPFVQRHFKKGMLTGAIKG
;
A
#
# COMPACT_ATOMS: atom_id res chain seq x y z
N LEU A 1 21.96 -20.52 6.82
CA LEU A 1 22.49 -19.18 6.46
C LEU A 1 21.59 -18.37 5.51
N SER A 2 20.89 -18.99 4.55
CA SER A 2 20.19 -18.23 3.47
C SER A 2 18.73 -17.80 3.75
N ARG A 3 17.96 -18.52 4.59
CA ARG A 3 16.50 -18.24 4.79
C ARG A 3 16.20 -16.85 5.37
N ALA A 4 17.01 -16.36 6.30
CA ALA A 4 16.82 -15.03 6.88
C ALA A 4 17.11 -13.91 5.87
N VAL A 5 18.15 -14.06 5.06
CA VAL A 5 18.53 -13.09 4.02
C VAL A 5 17.47 -13.03 2.92
N LEU A 6 16.99 -14.18 2.45
CA LEU A 6 15.91 -14.24 1.45
C LEU A 6 14.62 -13.62 1.96
N ALA A 7 14.25 -13.86 3.23
CA ALA A 7 13.07 -13.25 3.84
C ALA A 7 13.18 -11.71 3.85
N VAL A 8 14.34 -11.17 4.22
CA VAL A 8 14.59 -9.73 4.21
C VAL A 8 14.50 -9.17 2.79
N ILE A 9 15.20 -9.75 1.82
CA ILE A 9 15.17 -9.28 0.42
C ILE A 9 13.74 -9.31 -0.12
N SER A 10 13.00 -10.40 0.06
CA SER A 10 11.61 -10.52 -0.41
C SER A 10 10.69 -9.46 0.19
N LEU A 11 10.86 -9.14 1.47
CA LEU A 11 10.08 -8.14 2.17
C LEU A 11 10.37 -6.74 1.63
N PHE A 12 11.66 -6.39 1.45
CA PHE A 12 12.05 -5.09 0.89
C PHE A 12 11.51 -4.91 -0.53
N TYR A 13 11.59 -5.94 -1.37
CA TYR A 13 11.00 -5.90 -2.71
C TYR A 13 9.47 -5.78 -2.67
N ALA A 14 8.78 -6.56 -1.83
CA ALA A 14 7.33 -6.51 -1.72
C ALA A 14 6.83 -5.12 -1.28
N VAL A 15 7.46 -4.53 -0.26
CA VAL A 15 7.13 -3.17 0.23
C VAL A 15 7.47 -2.11 -0.82
N GLY A 16 8.61 -2.26 -1.51
CA GLY A 16 9.03 -1.35 -2.58
C GLY A 16 8.05 -1.34 -3.74
N TYR A 17 7.64 -2.51 -4.24
CA TYR A 17 6.64 -2.63 -5.31
C TYR A 17 5.26 -2.14 -4.87
N TRP A 18 4.83 -2.46 -3.65
CA TRP A 18 3.55 -1.99 -3.11
C TRP A 18 3.48 -0.46 -3.04
N SER A 19 4.60 0.18 -2.69
CA SER A 19 4.68 1.64 -2.53
C SER A 19 5.03 2.37 -3.84
N ALA A 20 5.19 1.65 -4.96
CA ALA A 20 5.69 2.20 -6.23
C ALA A 20 4.63 2.99 -7.02
N TRP A 21 4.11 4.06 -6.44
CA TRP A 21 3.13 4.94 -7.10
C TRP A 21 3.77 5.82 -8.18
N PHE A 22 4.93 6.43 -7.89
CA PHE A 22 5.53 7.42 -8.79
C PHE A 22 5.94 6.83 -10.14
N ASN A 23 6.64 5.70 -10.12
CA ASN A 23 7.00 4.98 -11.36
C ASN A 23 5.74 4.60 -12.14
N ALA A 24 4.71 4.11 -11.46
CA ALA A 24 3.47 3.77 -12.13
C ALA A 24 2.78 4.97 -12.77
N SER A 25 2.83 6.14 -12.13
CA SER A 25 2.23 7.36 -12.66
C SER A 25 2.90 7.92 -13.93
N ILE A 26 4.19 7.62 -14.13
CA ILE A 26 4.96 8.08 -15.29
C ILE A 26 4.82 7.09 -16.45
N TYR A 27 4.88 5.79 -16.16
CA TYR A 27 4.97 4.75 -17.18
C TYR A 27 3.63 4.13 -17.57
N LEU A 28 2.61 4.19 -16.72
CA LEU A 28 1.28 3.66 -17.04
C LEU A 28 0.33 4.78 -17.43
N SER A 29 -0.19 4.69 -18.65
CA SER A 29 -1.26 5.55 -19.17
C SER A 29 -2.64 4.88 -19.14
N ASP A 30 -2.68 3.55 -19.01
CA ASP A 30 -3.92 2.77 -19.06
C ASP A 30 -4.55 2.61 -17.68
N GLN A 31 -5.84 2.92 -17.58
CA GLN A 31 -6.57 3.01 -16.31
C GLN A 31 -6.78 1.62 -15.66
N GLU A 32 -6.91 0.58 -16.46
CA GLU A 32 -7.07 -0.82 -16.03
C GLU A 32 -5.80 -1.39 -15.38
N MET A 33 -4.63 -0.83 -15.72
CA MET A 33 -3.34 -1.29 -15.21
C MET A 33 -2.84 -0.43 -14.04
N MET A 34 -3.57 0.61 -13.66
CA MET A 34 -3.14 1.51 -12.59
C MET A 34 -3.11 0.79 -11.24
N PRO A 35 -1.97 0.84 -10.51
CA PRO A 35 -1.90 0.24 -9.20
C PRO A 35 -2.76 1.01 -8.20
N LEU A 36 -3.22 0.30 -7.16
CA LEU A 36 -4.09 0.84 -6.11
C LEU A 36 -3.52 2.10 -5.45
N GLN A 37 -2.19 2.17 -5.29
CA GLN A 37 -1.48 3.31 -4.74
C GLN A 37 -1.67 4.60 -5.56
N ASN A 38 -1.74 4.50 -6.90
CA ASN A 38 -2.02 5.63 -7.79
C ASN A 38 -3.46 6.09 -7.69
N VAL A 39 -4.40 5.14 -7.71
CA VAL A 39 -5.83 5.42 -7.57
C VAL A 39 -6.10 6.16 -6.26
N LEU A 40 -5.46 5.73 -5.17
CA LEU A 40 -5.56 6.39 -3.87
C LEU A 40 -5.07 7.85 -3.93
N ILE A 41 -3.92 8.11 -4.53
CA ILE A 41 -3.39 9.48 -4.68
C ILE A 41 -4.33 10.34 -5.54
N GLN A 42 -4.88 9.78 -6.62
CA GLN A 42 -5.83 10.50 -7.47
C GLN A 42 -7.13 10.83 -6.71
N LEU A 43 -7.64 9.90 -5.90
CA LEU A 43 -8.83 10.12 -5.07
C LEU A 43 -8.57 11.16 -3.97
N VAL A 44 -7.44 11.08 -3.28
CA VAL A 44 -7.08 11.98 -2.16
C VAL A 44 -6.72 13.38 -2.64
N GLN A 45 -5.92 13.50 -3.71
CA GLN A 45 -5.37 14.79 -4.14
C GLN A 45 -6.20 15.46 -5.23
N ARG A 46 -6.76 14.69 -6.17
CA ARG A 46 -7.42 15.27 -7.34
C ARG A 46 -8.94 15.33 -7.19
N ASN A 47 -9.56 14.56 -6.29
CA ASN A 47 -11.01 14.56 -6.04
C ASN A 47 -11.89 14.39 -7.31
N THR A 48 -11.30 14.09 -8.47
CA THR A 48 -11.95 14.37 -9.76
C THR A 48 -12.22 13.15 -10.60
N GLN A 49 -11.64 11.98 -10.34
CA GLN A 49 -11.91 10.82 -11.19
C GLN A 49 -11.95 9.54 -10.38
N ALA A 50 -13.04 9.36 -9.62
CA ALA A 50 -13.45 7.99 -9.31
C ALA A 50 -13.72 7.26 -10.65
N PRO A 51 -13.50 5.94 -10.75
CA PRO A 51 -13.92 5.14 -11.89
C PRO A 51 -15.36 5.50 -12.30
N THR A 52 -15.66 5.51 -13.59
CA THR A 52 -16.96 5.99 -14.14
C THR A 52 -18.18 5.40 -13.42
N GLY A 53 -18.14 4.14 -13.00
CA GLY A 53 -19.21 3.51 -12.21
C GLY A 53 -19.38 4.05 -10.78
N LEU A 54 -18.30 4.53 -10.14
CA LEU A 54 -18.34 5.10 -8.78
C LEU A 54 -18.76 6.57 -8.78
N GLN A 55 -18.45 7.34 -9.84
CA GLN A 55 -18.88 8.75 -9.92
C GLN A 55 -20.39 8.88 -9.88
N GLN A 56 -21.11 8.02 -10.59
CA GLN A 56 -22.56 8.10 -10.70
C GLN A 56 -23.26 7.83 -9.34
N ALA A 57 -22.72 6.92 -8.54
CA ALA A 57 -23.22 6.64 -7.19
C ALA A 57 -22.87 7.74 -6.17
N VAL A 58 -21.76 8.45 -6.36
CA VAL A 58 -21.40 9.63 -5.57
C VAL A 58 -22.29 10.83 -5.94
N HIS A 59 -22.53 11.07 -7.22
CA HIS A 59 -23.40 12.16 -7.69
C HIS A 59 -24.86 12.00 -7.28
N THR A 60 -25.35 10.76 -7.17
CA THR A 60 -26.70 10.45 -6.69
C THR A 60 -26.83 10.44 -5.17
N GLY A 61 -25.73 10.68 -4.43
CA GLY A 61 -25.71 10.73 -2.97
C GLY A 61 -25.80 9.36 -2.29
N GLN A 62 -25.78 8.26 -3.04
CA GLN A 62 -25.80 6.90 -2.50
C GLN A 62 -24.48 6.53 -1.82
N LEU A 63 -23.37 7.13 -2.25
CA LEU A 63 -22.04 6.91 -1.69
C LEU A 63 -21.36 8.23 -1.37
N SER A 64 -20.78 8.33 -0.17
CA SER A 64 -19.96 9.48 0.21
C SER A 64 -18.57 9.35 -0.40
N ALA A 65 -18.11 10.38 -1.14
CA ALA A 65 -16.75 10.47 -1.66
C ALA A 65 -15.70 10.32 -0.55
N LEU A 66 -15.96 10.91 0.62
CA LEU A 66 -15.09 10.81 1.79
C LEU A 66 -15.07 9.38 2.36
N GLY A 67 -16.22 8.68 2.35
CA GLY A 67 -16.30 7.28 2.73
C GLY A 67 -15.46 6.37 1.82
N ILE A 68 -15.51 6.60 0.50
CA ILE A 68 -14.70 5.88 -0.48
C ILE A 68 -13.21 6.15 -0.26
N GLN A 69 -12.82 7.41 -0.06
CA GLN A 69 -11.43 7.79 0.22
C GLN A 69 -10.89 7.07 1.47
N MET A 70 -11.67 7.06 2.55
CA MET A 70 -11.27 6.39 3.79
C MET A 70 -11.20 4.87 3.63
N ALA A 71 -12.15 4.25 2.91
CA ALA A 71 -12.13 2.82 2.62
C ALA A 71 -10.88 2.41 1.82
N VAL A 72 -10.55 3.16 0.77
CA VAL A 72 -9.35 2.92 -0.05
C VAL A 72 -8.07 3.14 0.76
N MET A 73 -8.05 4.14 1.65
CA MET A 73 -6.93 4.37 2.56
C MET A 73 -6.70 3.22 3.53
N VAL A 74 -7.76 2.69 4.13
CA VAL A 74 -7.68 1.51 5.01
C VAL A 74 -7.15 0.31 4.23
N LEU A 75 -7.67 0.05 3.02
CA LEU A 75 -7.21 -1.05 2.17
C LEU A 75 -5.73 -0.94 1.81
N ALA A 76 -5.23 0.27 1.54
CA ALA A 76 -3.81 0.49 1.24
C ALA A 76 -2.90 0.26 2.45
N LEU A 77 -3.40 0.44 3.67
CA LEU A 77 -2.67 0.20 4.92
C LEU A 77 -2.62 -1.30 5.30
N ILE A 78 -3.56 -2.13 4.83
CA ILE A 78 -3.64 -3.57 5.16
C ILE A 78 -2.31 -4.31 4.91
N PRO A 79 -1.69 -4.25 3.73
CA PRO A 79 -0.46 -5.00 3.48
C PRO A 79 0.74 -4.49 4.29
N VAL A 80 0.78 -3.20 4.63
CA VAL A 80 1.79 -2.66 5.56
C VAL A 80 1.55 -3.21 6.98
N ALA A 81 0.29 -3.27 7.40
CA ALA A 81 -0.09 -3.84 8.69
C ALA A 81 0.19 -5.35 8.76
N VAL A 82 0.00 -6.10 7.66
CA VAL A 82 0.32 -7.53 7.55
C VAL A 82 1.83 -7.76 7.48
N ALA A 83 2.59 -6.89 6.82
CA ALA A 83 4.06 -7.00 6.75
C ALA A 83 4.71 -6.73 8.11
N SER A 84 4.16 -5.80 8.89
CA SER A 84 4.67 -5.39 10.21
C SER A 84 5.00 -6.54 11.18
N PRO A 85 4.12 -7.54 11.45
CA PRO A 85 4.43 -8.66 12.32
C PRO A 85 5.52 -9.59 11.76
N PHE A 86 5.65 -9.72 10.42
CA PHE A 86 6.72 -10.50 9.81
C PHE A 86 8.08 -9.85 10.05
N VAL A 87 8.15 -8.52 9.89
CA VAL A 87 9.36 -7.75 10.22
C VAL A 87 9.68 -7.93 11.71
N GLN A 88 8.72 -7.66 12.59
CA GLN A 88 8.94 -7.75 14.04
C GLN A 88 9.41 -9.14 14.48
N ARG A 89 8.90 -10.24 13.90
CA ARG A 89 9.32 -11.60 14.27
C ARG A 89 10.77 -11.92 13.89
N HIS A 90 11.25 -11.40 12.76
CA HIS A 90 12.63 -11.61 12.31
C HIS A 90 13.62 -10.69 13.05
N PHE A 91 13.22 -9.44 13.32
CA PHE A 91 14.04 -8.49 14.06
C PHE A 91 14.08 -8.76 15.57
N LYS A 92 12.99 -9.22 16.21
CA LYS A 92 13.01 -9.62 17.63
C LYS A 92 13.99 -10.76 17.92
N LYS A 93 14.22 -11.67 16.96
CA LYS A 93 15.21 -12.76 17.10
C LYS A 93 16.66 -12.30 16.89
N GLY A 94 16.90 -11.23 16.14
CA GLY A 94 18.26 -10.74 15.82
C GLY A 94 18.73 -9.57 16.70
N MET A 95 17.80 -8.76 17.19
CA MET A 95 18.10 -7.53 17.95
C MET A 95 18.21 -7.79 19.46
N LEU A 96 17.40 -8.70 20.01
CA LEU A 96 17.46 -9.02 21.44
C LEU A 96 18.80 -9.63 21.83
N THR A 97 19.48 -10.38 20.97
CA THR A 97 20.81 -10.94 21.28
C THR A 97 21.93 -9.90 21.34
N GLY A 98 21.76 -8.71 20.74
CA GLY A 98 22.73 -7.62 20.79
C GLY A 98 22.53 -6.64 21.95
N ALA A 99 21.30 -6.51 22.47
CA ALA A 99 20.97 -5.56 23.53
C ALA A 99 21.18 -6.07 24.97
N ILE A 100 21.25 -7.40 25.18
CA ILE A 100 21.55 -8.01 26.50
C ILE A 100 23.05 -8.18 26.78
N LYS A 101 23.90 -7.76 25.84
CA LYS A 101 25.36 -7.84 26.00
C LYS A 101 26.05 -6.47 26.06
N GLY A 102 25.24 -5.40 26.13
CA GLY A 102 25.67 -4.06 26.54
C GLY A 102 25.35 -3.83 28.00
#